data_AF-A0A3N5TH20-F1
#
_entry.id   AF-A0A3N5TH20-F1
#
_cell.length_a   1.000
_cell.length_b   1.000
_cell.length_c   1.000
_cell.angle_alpha   90.00
_cell.angle_beta   90.00
_cell.angle_gamma   90.00
#
_symmetry.space_group_name_H-M   'P 1'
#
loop_
_entity.id
_entity.type
_entity.pdbx_description
1 polymer ?
#
loop_
_entity_poly.entity_id
_entity_poly.type
_entity_poly.pdbx_seq_one_letter_code
_entity_poly.pdbx_strand_id
1 'polypeptide(L)'
;LPRLILSLPFQKSMKWGEVTIRFARPIHWLLALLGGEVIPFDVGNVRSGSLTYGHRFMHRGPIPVSDFRSYLEKTREAFVLVDPAERRKEIEAGLVREAASVSGKILPDEDLLNEIDFLVEYPVPLCGSFDPQFLSLPREVIVHSMKEHQRYFPVVNDQGQLLPHFVCVSNIIPRDRKVVVKGNERVLKARLSDAAFFFKEDLKVSLEKRTEQLRTVVFQAKLGTSYEKVMRFRALARSLAQKIDPSLAETVERASLLCKADLVTGMVGEFPKLQGVVGRDYARLQGEKPEVAEAIYEHYLPAFAGDRLPGSPVADVISIADKMDTIVGCFGVGLTPTGTADPFGLRRQVLGIIRIVLEKRYPFSLIQMIEEAGGLLKEKMERPFAEVKGEVLDFFRVRYQNFLLDKGYGFDIIEAAIATSFDELLDAQHRIDALKAAREWKDFESVVIAFKRAMNILKGMPSRRGIDPSSLSETAEKDLYQAFLKAKEKIAKDLEKRNYESALQEMIRMKTPIDDYFDGVMVMVEDEAIRNNRLALLDAIGRLFLRIADFSRLA
;
A
#
# COMPACT_ATOMS: atom_id res chain seq x y z
N LEU A 1 -11.85 27.68 25.19
CA LEU A 1 -12.94 26.78 24.75
C LEU A 1 -13.41 27.06 23.32
N PRO A 2 -13.84 28.29 22.92
CA PRO A 2 -14.29 28.53 21.55
C PRO A 2 -13.27 28.16 20.45
N ARG A 3 -11.99 28.54 20.65
CA ARG A 3 -10.91 28.17 19.71
C ARG A 3 -10.75 26.66 19.53
N LEU A 4 -10.90 25.89 20.61
CA LEU A 4 -10.79 24.43 20.59
C LEU A 4 -11.96 23.79 19.83
N ILE A 5 -13.18 24.25 20.08
CA ILE A 5 -14.39 23.78 19.37
C ILE A 5 -14.22 24.05 17.87
N LEU A 6 -13.80 25.25 17.50
CA LEU A 6 -13.63 25.66 16.10
C LEU A 6 -12.39 25.07 15.42
N SER A 7 -11.46 24.46 16.17
CA SER A 7 -10.29 23.77 15.59
C SER A 7 -10.56 22.31 15.22
N LEU A 8 -11.75 21.77 15.52
CA LEU A 8 -12.08 20.39 15.16
C LEU A 8 -12.09 20.22 13.63
N PRO A 9 -11.31 19.27 13.08
CA PRO A 9 -11.22 19.05 11.65
C PRO A 9 -12.42 18.25 11.14
N PHE A 10 -12.98 18.66 10.00
CA PHE A 10 -14.08 17.95 9.33
C PHE A 10 -13.82 17.88 7.83
N GLN A 11 -14.17 16.75 7.19
CA GLN A 11 -14.08 16.63 5.73
C GLN A 11 -15.00 17.61 4.99
N LYS A 12 -16.18 17.90 5.58
CA LYS A 12 -17.13 18.90 5.09
C LYS A 12 -17.56 19.78 6.24
N SER A 13 -17.62 21.08 6.00
CA SER A 13 -18.10 22.07 6.97
C SER A 13 -19.15 22.98 6.33
N MET A 14 -20.03 23.52 7.16
CA MET A 14 -21.14 24.38 6.77
C MET A 14 -21.12 25.68 7.60
N LYS A 15 -21.80 26.71 7.07
CA LYS A 15 -22.20 27.90 7.81
C LYS A 15 -23.72 27.87 7.97
N TRP A 16 -24.26 28.60 8.93
CA TRP A 16 -25.70 28.69 9.15
C TRP A 16 -26.15 30.10 9.53
N GLY A 17 -27.33 30.47 9.05
CA GLY A 17 -27.87 31.83 9.23
C GLY A 17 -26.86 32.89 8.81
N GLU A 18 -26.69 33.89 9.66
CA GLU A 18 -25.73 34.99 9.49
C GLU A 18 -24.38 34.72 10.20
N VAL A 19 -24.18 33.52 10.76
CA VAL A 19 -22.99 33.21 11.55
C VAL A 19 -21.80 32.91 10.63
N THR A 20 -20.67 33.56 10.90
CA THR A 20 -19.46 33.47 10.06
C THR A 20 -18.60 32.22 10.31
N ILE A 21 -18.83 31.51 11.41
CA ILE A 21 -18.08 30.31 11.81
C ILE A 21 -18.43 29.10 10.93
N ARG A 22 -17.50 28.15 10.84
CA ARG A 22 -17.69 26.88 10.13
C ARG A 22 -17.67 25.73 11.14
N PHE A 23 -18.60 24.78 10.97
CA PHE A 23 -18.66 23.56 11.77
C PHE A 23 -19.25 22.41 10.94
N ALA A 24 -19.19 21.16 11.41
CA ALA A 24 -19.77 20.02 10.67
C ALA A 24 -21.27 20.19 10.41
N ARG A 25 -22.00 20.72 11.41
CA ARG A 25 -23.44 21.01 11.40
C ARG A 25 -23.73 22.23 12.28
N PRO A 26 -24.89 22.90 12.14
CA PRO A 26 -25.27 23.97 13.06
C PRO A 26 -25.26 23.50 14.51
N ILE A 27 -24.60 24.25 15.39
CA ILE A 27 -24.60 23.99 16.83
C ILE A 27 -25.92 24.51 17.40
N HIS A 28 -26.59 23.72 18.24
CA HIS A 28 -27.87 24.08 18.84
C HIS A 28 -27.79 24.41 20.34
N TRP A 29 -26.85 23.81 21.07
CA TRP A 29 -26.58 24.13 22.48
C TRP A 29 -25.11 23.82 22.82
N LEU A 30 -24.65 24.35 23.95
CA LEU A 30 -23.33 24.12 24.51
C LEU A 30 -23.47 23.85 26.02
N LEU A 31 -23.14 22.63 26.45
CA LEU A 31 -23.04 22.30 27.87
C LEU A 31 -21.59 22.55 28.32
N ALA A 32 -21.38 23.47 29.27
CA ALA A 32 -20.06 23.75 29.80
C ALA A 32 -20.11 24.05 31.29
N LEU A 33 -19.62 23.12 32.11
CA LEU A 33 -19.64 23.17 33.56
C LEU A 33 -18.24 22.95 34.14
N LEU A 34 -17.90 23.67 35.22
CA LEU A 34 -16.71 23.43 36.03
C LEU A 34 -17.11 23.46 37.50
N GLY A 35 -16.97 22.34 38.20
CA GLY A 35 -17.36 22.24 39.62
C GLY A 35 -18.85 22.51 39.87
N GLY A 36 -19.71 22.28 38.88
CA GLY A 36 -21.15 22.57 38.94
C GLY A 36 -21.56 23.95 38.44
N GLU A 37 -20.61 24.85 38.24
CA GLU A 37 -20.85 26.21 37.76
C GLU A 37 -20.75 26.29 36.23
N VAL A 38 -21.64 27.06 35.61
CA VAL A 38 -21.61 27.31 34.16
C VAL A 38 -20.38 28.13 33.80
N ILE A 39 -19.63 27.69 32.80
CA ILE A 39 -18.54 28.48 32.20
C ILE A 39 -19.13 29.31 31.06
N PRO A 40 -19.31 30.64 31.20
CA PRO A 40 -19.98 31.44 30.20
C PRO A 40 -19.07 31.74 29.00
N PHE A 41 -19.49 31.37 27.80
CA PHE A 41 -18.90 31.77 26.53
C PHE A 41 -19.88 31.59 25.37
N ASP A 42 -19.53 32.15 24.22
CA ASP A 42 -20.31 32.05 23.00
C ASP A 42 -19.51 31.34 21.90
N VAL A 43 -20.21 30.57 21.08
CA VAL A 43 -19.71 30.08 19.80
C VAL A 43 -20.74 30.44 18.73
N GLY A 44 -20.41 31.46 17.94
CA GLY A 44 -21.36 32.02 16.99
C GLY A 44 -22.53 32.68 17.73
N ASN A 45 -23.75 32.19 17.49
CA ASN A 45 -24.97 32.66 18.13
C ASN A 45 -25.46 31.77 19.30
N VAL A 46 -24.63 30.84 19.77
CA VAL A 46 -24.98 29.89 20.84
C VAL A 46 -24.17 30.19 22.10
N ARG A 47 -24.87 30.47 23.20
CA ARG A 47 -24.31 30.67 24.53
C ARG A 47 -24.19 29.34 25.27
N SER A 48 -23.10 29.13 26.00
CA SER A 48 -22.95 27.99 26.90
C SER A 48 -23.90 28.05 28.10
N GLY A 49 -24.30 26.89 28.60
CA GLY A 49 -25.20 26.74 29.74
C GLY A 49 -25.08 25.38 30.44
N SER A 50 -26.07 25.08 31.27
CA SER A 50 -26.20 23.83 32.05
C SER A 50 -27.22 22.85 31.48
N LEU A 51 -27.70 23.10 30.26
CA LEU A 51 -28.73 22.28 29.61
C LEU A 51 -28.12 21.39 28.54
N THR A 52 -28.60 20.16 28.46
CA THR A 52 -28.39 19.23 27.34
C THR A 52 -29.72 18.73 26.80
N TYR A 53 -29.68 17.88 25.78
CA TYR A 53 -30.85 17.22 25.20
C TYR A 53 -30.56 15.73 25.05
N GLY A 54 -31.61 14.92 25.15
CA GLY A 54 -31.57 13.51 24.84
C GLY A 54 -31.93 13.22 23.38
N HIS A 55 -32.27 11.97 23.10
CA HIS A 55 -32.54 11.51 21.75
C HIS A 55 -33.71 12.26 21.11
N ARG A 56 -33.49 12.81 19.92
CA ARG A 56 -34.39 13.75 19.22
C ARG A 56 -35.85 13.29 19.14
N PHE A 57 -36.09 11.99 18.98
CA PHE A 57 -37.44 11.44 18.79
C PHE A 57 -38.02 10.76 20.03
N MET A 58 -37.17 10.38 21.00
CA MET A 58 -37.57 9.54 22.14
C MET A 58 -37.62 10.32 23.45
N HIS A 59 -36.96 11.48 23.52
CA HIS A 59 -37.01 12.38 24.65
C HIS A 59 -37.39 13.80 24.18
N ARG A 60 -38.22 14.51 24.97
CA ARG A 60 -38.65 15.87 24.66
C ARG A 60 -38.16 16.84 25.72
N GLY A 61 -37.70 18.02 25.27
CA GLY A 61 -37.32 19.11 26.15
C GLY A 61 -35.87 19.05 26.63
N PRO A 62 -35.38 20.16 27.23
CA PRO A 62 -34.04 20.26 27.77
C PRO A 62 -33.88 19.48 29.07
N ILE A 63 -32.67 19.04 29.33
CA ILE A 63 -32.26 18.26 30.50
C ILE A 63 -31.24 19.09 31.29
N PRO A 64 -31.54 19.49 32.54
CA PRO A 64 -30.57 20.19 33.37
C PRO A 64 -29.49 19.24 33.87
N VAL A 65 -28.24 19.66 33.80
CA VAL A 65 -27.05 18.90 34.20
C VAL A 65 -26.29 19.68 35.27
N SER A 66 -25.91 18.99 36.35
CA SER A 66 -25.10 19.56 37.44
C SER A 66 -23.62 19.20 37.32
N ASP A 67 -23.30 18.03 36.78
CA ASP A 67 -21.93 17.52 36.69
C ASP A 67 -21.85 16.40 35.64
N PHE A 68 -20.66 15.84 35.44
CA PHE A 68 -20.44 14.78 34.45
C PHE A 68 -21.20 13.48 34.77
N ARG A 69 -21.41 13.14 36.04
CA ARG A 69 -22.16 11.95 36.42
C ARG A 69 -23.64 12.13 36.12
N SER A 70 -24.21 13.28 36.52
CA SER A 70 -25.59 13.66 36.18
C SER A 70 -25.79 13.76 34.68
N TYR A 71 -24.78 14.17 33.90
CA TYR A 71 -24.85 14.17 32.45
C TYR A 71 -25.08 12.75 31.93
N LEU A 72 -24.19 11.81 32.27
CA LEU A 72 -24.27 10.43 31.81
C LEU A 72 -25.58 9.73 32.21
N GLU A 73 -26.00 9.89 33.48
CA GLU A 73 -27.23 9.29 34.00
C GLU A 73 -28.47 9.83 33.26
N LYS A 74 -28.61 11.16 33.17
CA LYS A 74 -29.79 11.78 32.54
C LYS A 74 -29.83 11.59 31.03
N THR A 75 -28.68 11.62 30.34
CA THR A 75 -28.67 11.33 28.90
C THR A 75 -29.06 9.89 28.62
N ARG A 76 -28.65 8.93 29.47
CA ARG A 76 -29.08 7.53 29.34
C ARG A 76 -30.59 7.39 29.52
N GLU A 77 -31.17 7.99 30.56
CA GLU A 77 -32.63 8.01 30.77
C GLU A 77 -33.36 8.65 29.58
N ALA A 78 -32.70 9.59 28.92
CA ALA A 78 -33.16 10.25 27.71
C ALA A 78 -32.71 9.57 26.40
N PHE A 79 -32.36 8.29 26.47
CA PHE A 79 -32.00 7.42 25.34
C PHE A 79 -30.76 7.88 24.57
N VAL A 80 -29.70 8.26 25.25
CA VAL A 80 -28.39 8.56 24.64
C VAL A 80 -27.30 7.87 25.46
N LEU A 81 -26.68 6.85 24.87
CA LEU A 81 -25.49 6.19 25.44
C LEU A 81 -24.27 7.01 25.03
N VAL A 82 -23.74 7.83 25.93
CA VAL A 82 -22.64 8.78 25.60
C VAL A 82 -21.32 8.06 25.32
N ASP A 83 -20.99 7.01 26.08
CA ASP A 83 -19.73 6.28 25.96
C ASP A 83 -19.77 5.33 24.74
N PRO A 84 -18.88 5.53 23.72
CA PRO A 84 -18.79 4.63 22.58
C PRO A 84 -18.47 3.19 22.97
N ALA A 85 -17.64 2.96 24.00
CA ALA A 85 -17.27 1.61 24.41
C ALA A 85 -18.47 0.84 24.97
N GLU A 86 -19.38 1.54 25.65
CA GLU A 86 -20.63 0.95 26.11
C GLU A 86 -21.62 0.72 24.97
N ARG A 87 -21.81 1.73 24.12
CA ARG A 87 -22.72 1.64 22.97
C ARG A 87 -22.33 0.50 22.05
N ARG A 88 -21.03 0.35 21.78
CA ARG A 88 -20.48 -0.77 21.02
C ARG A 88 -20.82 -2.12 21.64
N LYS A 89 -20.67 -2.29 22.96
CA LYS A 89 -21.03 -3.55 23.66
C LYS A 89 -22.53 -3.86 23.51
N GLU A 90 -23.39 -2.85 23.60
CA GLU A 90 -24.83 -3.03 23.40
C GLU A 90 -25.17 -3.44 21.96
N ILE A 91 -24.50 -2.85 20.97
CA ILE A 91 -24.62 -3.26 19.56
C ILE A 91 -24.18 -4.70 19.40
N GLU A 92 -22.96 -5.06 19.81
CA GLU A 92 -22.41 -6.42 19.70
C GLU A 92 -23.31 -7.47 20.38
N ALA A 93 -23.74 -7.20 21.61
CA ALA A 93 -24.63 -8.10 22.34
C ALA A 93 -25.98 -8.27 21.64
N GLY A 94 -26.56 -7.18 21.11
CA GLY A 94 -27.80 -7.24 20.37
C GLY A 94 -27.65 -7.94 19.02
N LEU A 95 -26.56 -7.72 18.30
CA LEU A 95 -26.23 -8.42 17.06
C LEU A 95 -26.17 -9.94 17.28
N VAL A 96 -25.48 -10.39 18.34
CA VAL A 96 -25.42 -11.82 18.71
C VAL A 96 -26.80 -12.38 19.03
N ARG A 97 -27.60 -11.67 19.84
CA ARG A 97 -28.95 -12.12 20.21
C ARG A 97 -29.87 -12.25 18.99
N GLU A 98 -29.91 -11.23 18.14
CA GLU A 98 -30.78 -11.20 16.95
C GLU A 98 -30.36 -12.27 15.93
N ALA A 99 -29.06 -12.48 15.70
CA ALA A 99 -28.57 -13.53 14.82
C ALA A 99 -28.86 -14.95 15.37
N ALA A 100 -28.69 -15.16 16.68
CA ALA A 100 -28.99 -16.45 17.32
C ALA A 100 -30.46 -16.83 17.22
N SER A 101 -31.38 -15.85 17.16
CA SER A 101 -32.82 -16.09 16.99
C SER A 101 -33.17 -16.83 15.69
N VAL A 102 -32.30 -16.76 14.68
CA VAL A 102 -32.42 -17.46 13.39
C VAL A 102 -31.36 -18.56 13.22
N SER A 103 -30.81 -19.06 14.34
CA SER A 103 -29.74 -20.08 14.36
C SER A 103 -28.50 -19.69 13.53
N GLY A 104 -28.19 -18.39 13.49
CA GLY A 104 -27.07 -17.85 12.75
C GLY A 104 -26.10 -17.03 13.60
N LYS A 105 -25.04 -16.57 12.95
CA LYS A 105 -24.00 -15.68 13.50
C LYS A 105 -23.83 -14.49 12.58
N ILE A 106 -23.46 -13.33 13.12
CA ILE A 106 -23.09 -12.19 12.29
C ILE A 106 -21.79 -12.48 11.56
N LEU A 107 -21.75 -12.17 10.25
CA LEU A 107 -20.50 -12.07 9.52
C LEU A 107 -19.70 -10.88 10.06
N PRO A 108 -18.55 -11.09 10.73
CA PRO A 108 -17.82 -10.01 11.39
C PRO A 108 -17.43 -8.89 10.43
N ASP A 109 -17.56 -7.65 10.91
CA ASP A 109 -17.14 -6.45 10.19
C ASP A 109 -16.87 -5.33 11.21
N GLU A 110 -15.59 -5.12 11.51
CA GLU A 110 -15.14 -4.13 12.49
C GLU A 110 -15.34 -2.69 12.02
N ASP A 111 -15.16 -2.44 10.73
CA ASP A 111 -15.30 -1.10 10.15
C ASP A 111 -16.78 -0.68 10.18
N LEU A 112 -17.69 -1.57 9.80
CA LEU A 112 -19.13 -1.32 9.85
C LEU A 112 -19.61 -1.16 11.30
N LEU A 113 -19.11 -1.98 12.23
CA LEU A 113 -19.45 -1.86 13.64
C LEU A 113 -18.99 -0.52 14.20
N ASN A 114 -17.78 -0.08 13.87
CA ASN A 114 -17.28 1.23 14.23
C ASN A 114 -18.10 2.37 13.57
N GLU A 115 -18.46 2.26 12.29
CA GLU A 115 -19.33 3.25 11.64
C GLU A 115 -20.67 3.38 12.38
N ILE A 116 -21.33 2.25 12.68
CA ILE A 116 -22.63 2.25 13.36
C ILE A 116 -22.52 2.77 14.78
N ASP A 117 -21.45 2.40 15.51
CA ASP A 117 -21.19 2.91 16.86
C ASP A 117 -21.20 4.44 16.87
N PHE A 118 -20.56 5.09 15.90
CA PHE A 118 -20.59 6.57 15.78
C PHE A 118 -21.82 7.14 15.04
N LEU A 119 -22.70 6.30 14.50
CA LEU A 119 -23.89 6.72 13.76
C LEU A 119 -25.14 6.82 14.64
N VAL A 120 -25.24 5.99 15.68
CA VAL A 120 -26.43 5.89 16.54
C VAL A 120 -26.13 6.40 17.95
N GLU A 121 -27.14 6.94 18.62
CA GLU A 121 -27.09 7.39 20.02
C GLU A 121 -27.66 6.30 20.95
N TYR A 122 -28.65 5.53 20.48
CA TYR A 122 -29.28 4.45 21.22
C TYR A 122 -29.57 3.25 20.29
N PRO A 123 -28.70 2.23 20.30
CA PRO A 123 -28.76 1.13 19.36
C PRO A 123 -29.89 0.15 19.71
N VAL A 124 -30.70 -0.18 18.71
CA VAL A 124 -31.69 -1.26 18.79
C VAL A 124 -31.50 -2.19 17.60
N PRO A 125 -30.72 -3.28 17.75
CA PRO A 125 -30.58 -4.29 16.73
C PRO A 125 -31.90 -5.02 16.45
N LEU A 126 -32.18 -5.28 15.17
CA LEU A 126 -33.41 -5.92 14.69
C LEU A 126 -33.05 -6.93 13.58
N CYS A 127 -33.44 -8.20 13.75
CA CYS A 127 -33.32 -9.19 12.69
C CYS A 127 -34.42 -9.04 11.62
N GLY A 128 -34.03 -9.06 10.36
CA GLY A 128 -34.90 -9.16 9.19
C GLY A 128 -34.55 -10.34 8.29
N SER A 129 -35.34 -10.53 7.25
CA SER A 129 -35.16 -11.58 6.25
C SER A 129 -35.26 -11.05 4.83
N PHE A 130 -34.71 -11.79 3.88
CA PHE A 130 -34.89 -11.53 2.45
C PHE A 130 -35.20 -12.82 1.72
N ASP A 131 -35.65 -12.70 0.47
CA ASP A 131 -36.04 -13.85 -0.33
C ASP A 131 -34.82 -14.76 -0.60
N PRO A 132 -34.87 -16.05 -0.22
CA PRO A 132 -33.76 -16.98 -0.43
C PRO A 132 -33.31 -17.11 -1.89
N GLN A 133 -34.13 -16.74 -2.87
CA GLN A 133 -33.73 -16.74 -4.29
C GLN A 133 -32.46 -15.90 -4.54
N PHE A 134 -32.23 -14.85 -3.75
CA PHE A 134 -31.06 -13.99 -3.90
C PHE A 134 -29.76 -14.65 -3.46
N LEU A 135 -29.82 -15.78 -2.73
CA LEU A 135 -28.63 -16.57 -2.40
C LEU A 135 -27.97 -17.23 -3.62
N SER A 136 -28.62 -17.16 -4.79
CA SER A 136 -27.99 -17.53 -6.07
C SER A 136 -26.98 -16.50 -6.59
N LEU A 137 -27.01 -15.26 -6.08
CA LEU A 137 -26.01 -14.25 -6.40
C LEU A 137 -24.68 -14.54 -5.70
N PRO A 138 -23.55 -14.07 -6.23
CA PRO A 138 -22.28 -14.16 -5.52
C PRO A 138 -22.39 -13.53 -4.13
N ARG A 139 -21.78 -14.20 -3.14
CA ARG A 139 -21.80 -13.80 -1.74
C ARG A 139 -21.43 -12.33 -1.56
N GLU A 140 -20.37 -11.90 -2.23
CA GLU A 140 -19.81 -10.56 -2.14
C GLU A 140 -20.81 -9.50 -2.63
N VAL A 141 -21.59 -9.80 -3.68
CA VAL A 141 -22.64 -8.90 -4.19
C VAL A 141 -23.73 -8.68 -3.13
N ILE A 142 -24.19 -9.75 -2.50
CA ILE A 142 -25.21 -9.70 -1.44
C ILE A 142 -24.69 -8.92 -0.23
N VAL A 143 -23.49 -9.28 0.25
CA VAL A 143 -22.85 -8.65 1.41
C VAL A 143 -22.62 -7.17 1.14
N HIS A 144 -22.13 -6.81 -0.05
CA HIS A 144 -21.88 -5.42 -0.42
C HIS A 144 -23.17 -4.59 -0.45
N SER A 145 -24.24 -5.15 -1.05
CA SER A 145 -25.57 -4.51 -1.10
C SER A 145 -26.14 -4.23 0.28
N MET A 146 -25.91 -5.13 1.24
CA MET A 146 -26.34 -4.98 2.64
C MET A 146 -25.52 -3.92 3.38
N LYS A 147 -24.20 -3.95 3.25
CA LYS A 147 -23.27 -3.13 4.05
C LYS A 147 -23.27 -1.67 3.62
N GLU A 148 -22.91 -1.38 2.37
CA GLU A 148 -22.66 0.01 1.93
C GLU A 148 -23.91 0.87 1.90
N HIS A 149 -25.01 0.31 1.39
CA HIS A 149 -26.21 1.10 1.15
C HIS A 149 -27.07 1.20 2.41
N GLN A 150 -27.05 0.17 3.26
CA GLN A 150 -28.03 0.02 4.33
C GLN A 150 -27.43 -0.21 5.73
N ARG A 151 -26.11 -0.40 5.85
CA ARG A 151 -25.43 -0.69 7.13
C ARG A 151 -26.02 -1.90 7.84
N TYR A 152 -26.35 -2.94 7.07
CA TYR A 152 -26.85 -4.20 7.60
C TYR A 152 -25.72 -5.20 7.79
N PHE A 153 -25.80 -5.98 8.87
CA PHE A 153 -24.91 -7.09 9.12
C PHE A 153 -25.48 -8.38 8.51
N PRO A 154 -24.79 -9.02 7.56
CA PRO A 154 -25.21 -10.31 7.01
C PRO A 154 -25.14 -11.40 8.09
N VAL A 155 -26.08 -12.33 8.05
CA VAL A 155 -26.09 -13.51 8.94
C VAL A 155 -25.54 -14.72 8.18
N VAL A 156 -24.72 -15.53 8.84
CA VAL A 156 -24.14 -16.77 8.33
C VAL A 156 -24.45 -17.95 9.25
N ASN A 157 -24.40 -19.17 8.72
CA ASN A 157 -24.43 -20.39 9.53
C ASN A 157 -23.05 -20.72 10.13
N ASP A 158 -22.96 -21.83 10.87
CA ASP A 158 -21.71 -22.30 11.49
C ASP A 158 -20.61 -22.66 10.49
N GLN A 159 -20.98 -22.97 9.24
CA GLN A 159 -20.06 -23.24 8.13
C GLN A 159 -19.66 -21.96 7.39
N GLY A 160 -20.14 -20.79 7.81
CA GLY A 160 -19.83 -19.50 7.20
C GLY A 160 -20.58 -19.22 5.89
N GLN A 161 -21.62 -19.99 5.56
CA GLN A 161 -22.51 -19.76 4.41
C GLN A 161 -23.57 -18.72 4.77
N LEU A 162 -23.92 -17.84 3.83
CA LEU A 162 -24.95 -16.83 4.04
C LEU A 162 -26.32 -17.47 4.27
N LEU A 163 -27.00 -16.97 5.30
CA LEU A 163 -28.42 -17.23 5.54
C LEU A 163 -29.25 -16.08 4.91
N PRO A 164 -30.55 -16.30 4.61
CA PRO A 164 -31.44 -15.27 4.06
C PRO A 164 -31.89 -14.24 5.13
N HIS A 165 -30.96 -13.85 6.00
CA HIS A 165 -31.18 -12.98 7.16
C HIS A 165 -30.10 -11.90 7.26
N PHE A 166 -30.49 -10.79 7.85
CA PHE A 166 -29.61 -9.68 8.18
C PHE A 166 -30.04 -9.05 9.50
N VAL A 167 -29.14 -8.34 10.16
CA VAL A 167 -29.45 -7.52 11.33
C VAL A 167 -29.16 -6.07 11.01
N CYS A 168 -30.16 -5.20 11.20
CA CYS A 168 -29.99 -3.76 11.13
C CYS A 168 -30.00 -3.14 12.53
N VAL A 169 -29.39 -1.98 12.70
CA VAL A 169 -29.37 -1.26 13.98
C VAL A 169 -30.21 0.00 13.84
N SER A 170 -31.35 0.03 14.54
CA SER A 170 -32.18 1.24 14.63
C SER A 170 -31.62 2.19 15.69
N ASN A 171 -31.69 3.50 15.44
CA ASN A 171 -31.40 4.51 16.45
C ASN A 171 -32.63 4.87 17.31
N ILE A 172 -33.76 4.19 17.10
CA ILE A 172 -34.98 4.39 17.87
C ILE A 172 -35.51 3.06 18.37
N ILE A 173 -36.13 3.09 19.55
CA ILE A 173 -36.96 1.99 20.03
C ILE A 173 -38.24 1.98 19.18
N PRO A 174 -38.46 0.95 18.32
CA PRO A 174 -39.65 0.89 17.50
C PRO A 174 -40.89 0.68 18.36
N ARG A 175 -41.98 1.39 18.05
CA ARG A 175 -43.31 1.10 18.65
C ARG A 175 -43.82 -0.28 18.25
N ASP A 176 -43.58 -0.65 16.98
CA ASP A 176 -43.79 -1.99 16.46
C ASP A 176 -42.55 -2.42 15.67
N ARG A 177 -41.84 -3.43 16.20
CA ARG A 177 -40.64 -4.00 15.58
C ARG A 177 -40.93 -4.54 14.18
N LYS A 178 -42.10 -5.15 13.95
CA LYS A 178 -42.46 -5.77 12.67
C LYS A 178 -42.54 -4.75 11.54
N VAL A 179 -43.05 -3.54 11.84
CA VAL A 179 -43.16 -2.46 10.84
C VAL A 179 -41.77 -1.99 10.39
N VAL A 180 -40.85 -1.80 11.34
CA VAL A 180 -39.48 -1.38 11.01
C VAL A 180 -38.75 -2.48 10.24
N VAL A 181 -38.84 -3.73 10.70
CA VAL A 181 -38.24 -4.88 9.99
C VAL A 181 -38.77 -4.95 8.56
N LYS A 182 -40.09 -4.99 8.35
CA LYS A 182 -40.71 -5.05 7.01
C LYS A 182 -40.29 -3.89 6.10
N GLY A 183 -40.09 -2.70 6.67
CA GLY A 183 -39.53 -1.55 5.95
C GLY A 183 -38.12 -1.81 5.43
N ASN A 184 -37.22 -2.28 6.29
CA ASN A 184 -35.84 -2.63 5.93
C ASN A 184 -35.79 -3.79 4.92
N GLU A 185 -36.63 -4.82 5.09
CA GLU A 185 -36.75 -5.95 4.15
C GLU A 185 -37.17 -5.48 2.76
N ARG A 186 -38.14 -4.55 2.66
CA ARG A 186 -38.58 -3.98 1.38
C ARG A 186 -37.46 -3.21 0.68
N VAL A 187 -36.68 -2.43 1.43
CA VAL A 187 -35.55 -1.68 0.88
C VAL A 187 -34.45 -2.64 0.39
N LEU A 188 -34.11 -3.66 1.17
CA LEU A 188 -33.12 -4.65 0.77
C LEU A 188 -33.56 -5.43 -0.46
N LYS A 189 -34.83 -5.85 -0.50
CA LYS A 189 -35.40 -6.56 -1.64
C LYS A 189 -35.22 -5.77 -2.94
N ALA A 190 -35.52 -4.48 -2.94
CA ALA A 190 -35.34 -3.63 -4.12
C ALA A 190 -33.87 -3.63 -4.58
N ARG A 191 -32.92 -3.46 -3.64
CA ARG A 191 -31.48 -3.45 -3.96
C ARG A 191 -30.95 -4.79 -4.48
N LEU A 192 -31.39 -5.90 -3.87
CA LEU A 192 -31.00 -7.23 -4.34
C LEU A 192 -31.65 -7.57 -5.68
N SER A 193 -32.85 -7.07 -5.96
CA SER A 193 -33.48 -7.17 -7.29
C SER A 193 -32.69 -6.42 -8.36
N ASP A 194 -32.23 -5.20 -8.06
CA ASP A 194 -31.37 -4.43 -8.99
C ASP A 194 -30.06 -5.19 -9.26
N ALA A 195 -29.39 -5.66 -8.20
CA ALA A 195 -28.16 -6.46 -8.33
C ALA A 195 -28.41 -7.74 -9.14
N ALA A 196 -29.50 -8.47 -8.88
CA ALA A 196 -29.85 -9.67 -9.64
C ALA A 196 -30.11 -9.38 -11.13
N PHE A 197 -30.76 -8.25 -11.42
CA PHE A 197 -30.99 -7.80 -12.79
C PHE A 197 -29.65 -7.53 -13.50
N PHE A 198 -28.78 -6.70 -12.92
CA PHE A 198 -27.47 -6.41 -13.51
C PHE A 198 -26.63 -7.66 -13.70
N PHE A 199 -26.57 -8.53 -12.70
CA PHE A 199 -25.84 -9.79 -12.76
C PHE A 199 -26.30 -10.65 -13.95
N LYS A 200 -27.62 -10.80 -14.13
CA LYS A 200 -28.20 -11.57 -15.23
C LYS A 200 -27.97 -10.92 -16.60
N GLU A 201 -28.09 -9.60 -16.70
CA GLU A 201 -27.85 -8.88 -17.95
C GLU A 201 -26.37 -8.91 -18.35
N ASP A 202 -25.46 -8.75 -17.40
CA ASP A 202 -24.02 -8.76 -17.63
C ASP A 202 -23.52 -10.12 -18.13
N LEU A 203 -24.07 -11.22 -17.59
CA LEU A 203 -23.73 -12.58 -18.00
C LEU A 203 -24.09 -12.91 -19.45
N LYS A 204 -24.95 -12.13 -20.11
CA LYS A 204 -25.29 -12.32 -21.53
C LYS A 204 -24.15 -11.94 -22.48
N VAL A 205 -23.16 -11.17 -22.01
CA VAL A 205 -22.04 -10.68 -22.80
C VAL A 205 -20.74 -11.23 -22.21
N SER A 206 -19.92 -11.90 -23.03
CA SER A 206 -18.63 -12.43 -22.57
C SER A 206 -17.67 -11.33 -22.12
N LEU A 207 -16.80 -11.64 -21.17
CA LEU A 207 -15.76 -10.70 -20.70
C LEU A 207 -14.83 -10.27 -21.84
N GLU A 208 -14.60 -11.13 -22.84
CA GLU A 208 -13.82 -10.79 -24.04
C GLU A 208 -14.51 -9.67 -24.84
N LYS A 209 -15.82 -9.77 -25.07
CA LYS A 209 -16.59 -8.72 -25.75
C LYS A 209 -16.64 -7.44 -24.92
N ARG A 210 -16.68 -7.55 -23.58
CA ARG A 210 -16.60 -6.40 -22.68
C ARG A 210 -15.23 -5.73 -22.71
N THR A 211 -14.17 -6.51 -22.86
CA THR A 211 -12.81 -5.98 -23.04
C THR A 211 -12.77 -5.04 -24.24
N GLU A 212 -13.46 -5.37 -25.33
CA GLU A 212 -13.50 -4.49 -26.50
C GLU A 212 -14.14 -3.12 -26.21
N GLN A 213 -15.16 -3.09 -25.35
CA GLN A 213 -15.87 -1.87 -24.94
C GLN A 213 -15.00 -0.92 -24.11
N LEU A 214 -13.89 -1.39 -23.52
CA LEU A 214 -12.94 -0.56 -22.77
C LEU A 214 -12.28 0.52 -23.64
N ARG A 215 -12.40 0.45 -24.97
CA ARG A 215 -11.99 1.54 -25.89
C ARG A 215 -12.78 2.83 -25.69
N THR A 216 -13.96 2.75 -25.09
CA THR A 216 -14.79 3.93 -24.79
C THR A 216 -14.52 4.50 -23.39
N VAL A 217 -13.82 3.74 -22.53
CA VAL A 217 -13.52 4.13 -21.16
C VAL A 217 -12.18 4.83 -21.12
N VAL A 218 -12.18 6.15 -20.94
CA VAL A 218 -10.95 6.93 -20.77
C VAL A 218 -10.28 6.50 -19.46
N PHE A 219 -9.05 5.99 -19.54
CA PHE A 219 -8.23 5.71 -18.37
C PHE A 219 -7.62 7.01 -17.84
N GLN A 220 -6.98 7.77 -18.73
CA GLN A 220 -6.46 9.10 -18.44
C GLN A 220 -6.29 9.83 -19.78
N ALA A 221 -6.64 11.13 -19.84
CA ALA A 221 -6.76 11.89 -21.09
C ALA A 221 -5.53 11.84 -22.03
N LYS A 222 -4.31 11.77 -21.48
CA LYS A 222 -3.04 11.70 -22.21
C LYS A 222 -2.55 10.26 -22.43
N LEU A 223 -2.91 9.32 -21.54
CA LEU A 223 -2.50 7.91 -21.62
C LEU A 223 -3.50 7.02 -22.39
N GLY A 224 -4.65 7.57 -22.76
CA GLY A 224 -5.67 6.94 -23.58
C GLY A 224 -6.73 6.18 -22.78
N THR A 225 -7.21 5.11 -23.38
CA THR A 225 -8.34 4.30 -22.94
C THR A 225 -7.91 3.17 -22.03
N SER A 226 -8.86 2.60 -21.29
CA SER A 226 -8.62 1.41 -20.46
C SER A 226 -8.26 0.20 -21.32
N TYR A 227 -8.75 0.12 -22.56
CA TYR A 227 -8.32 -0.91 -23.51
C TYR A 227 -6.84 -0.78 -23.87
N GLU A 228 -6.38 0.42 -24.25
CA GLU A 228 -4.97 0.67 -24.57
C GLU A 228 -4.08 0.33 -23.37
N LYS A 229 -4.51 0.67 -22.15
CA LYS A 229 -3.82 0.27 -20.92
C LYS A 229 -3.73 -1.25 -20.76
N VAL A 230 -4.84 -1.97 -20.93
CA VAL A 230 -4.86 -3.44 -20.86
C VAL A 230 -3.89 -4.06 -21.86
N MET A 231 -3.85 -3.58 -23.10
CA MET A 231 -2.92 -4.08 -24.10
C MET A 231 -1.44 -3.85 -23.71
N ARG A 232 -1.12 -2.67 -23.16
CA ARG A 232 0.25 -2.35 -22.71
C ARG A 232 0.68 -3.23 -21.55
N PHE A 233 -0.06 -3.25 -20.44
CA PHE A 233 0.39 -4.06 -19.30
C PHE A 233 0.28 -5.55 -19.57
N ARG A 234 -0.59 -6.02 -20.47
CA ARG A 234 -0.59 -7.41 -20.95
C ARG A 234 0.73 -7.78 -21.62
N ALA A 235 1.25 -6.91 -22.50
CA ALA A 235 2.55 -7.14 -23.14
C ALA A 235 3.69 -7.17 -22.12
N LEU A 236 3.66 -6.24 -21.14
CA LEU A 236 4.63 -6.19 -20.05
C LEU A 236 4.55 -7.43 -19.14
N ALA A 237 3.34 -7.86 -18.78
CA ALA A 237 3.09 -9.04 -17.97
C ALA A 237 3.58 -10.31 -18.68
N ARG A 238 3.37 -10.43 -20.00
CA ARG A 238 3.89 -11.55 -20.80
C ARG A 238 5.42 -11.58 -20.79
N SER A 239 6.08 -10.43 -20.99
CA SER A 239 7.54 -10.33 -20.91
C SER A 239 8.06 -10.76 -19.54
N LEU A 240 7.44 -10.25 -18.47
CA LEU A 240 7.80 -10.59 -17.11
C LEU A 240 7.59 -12.08 -16.81
N ALA A 241 6.46 -12.66 -17.25
CA ALA A 241 6.20 -14.09 -17.11
C ALA A 241 7.28 -14.93 -17.79
N GLN A 242 7.70 -14.57 -19.01
CA GLN A 242 8.77 -15.30 -19.73
C GLN A 242 10.12 -15.28 -18.98
N LYS A 243 10.42 -14.22 -18.24
CA LYS A 243 11.66 -14.10 -17.46
C LYS A 243 11.59 -14.87 -16.13
N ILE A 244 10.42 -14.90 -15.50
CA ILE A 244 10.23 -15.53 -14.19
C ILE A 244 9.96 -17.03 -14.33
N ASP A 245 8.93 -17.38 -15.10
CA ASP A 245 8.51 -18.75 -15.38
C ASP A 245 7.68 -18.78 -16.68
N PRO A 246 8.28 -19.23 -17.80
CA PRO A 246 7.60 -19.32 -19.09
C PRO A 246 6.30 -20.12 -19.07
N SER A 247 6.10 -21.05 -18.13
CA SER A 247 4.87 -21.84 -18.03
C SER A 247 3.65 -21.00 -17.66
N LEU A 248 3.85 -19.84 -17.03
CA LEU A 248 2.79 -18.92 -16.65
C LEU A 248 2.27 -18.06 -17.82
N ALA A 249 3.03 -17.97 -18.91
CA ALA A 249 2.81 -16.97 -19.96
C ALA A 249 1.40 -17.01 -20.57
N GLU A 250 0.86 -18.20 -20.88
CA GLU A 250 -0.48 -18.36 -21.45
C GLU A 250 -1.57 -17.85 -20.48
N THR A 251 -1.48 -18.27 -19.21
CA THR A 251 -2.45 -17.91 -18.17
C THR A 251 -2.38 -16.43 -17.83
N VAL A 252 -1.18 -15.86 -17.73
CA VAL A 252 -0.94 -14.43 -17.53
C VAL A 252 -1.51 -13.63 -18.68
N GLU A 253 -1.32 -14.07 -19.91
CA GLU A 253 -1.83 -13.38 -21.09
C GLU A 253 -3.36 -13.37 -21.12
N ARG A 254 -3.99 -14.52 -20.84
CA ARG A 254 -5.44 -14.65 -20.79
C ARG A 254 -6.05 -13.81 -19.67
N ALA A 255 -5.52 -13.90 -18.45
CA ALA A 255 -6.00 -13.13 -17.32
C ALA A 255 -5.79 -11.62 -17.50
N SER A 256 -4.64 -11.20 -18.03
CA SER A 256 -4.37 -9.77 -18.30
C SER A 256 -5.40 -9.17 -19.24
N LEU A 257 -5.80 -9.91 -20.28
CA LEU A 257 -6.82 -9.45 -21.24
C LEU A 257 -8.17 -9.16 -20.56
N LEU A 258 -8.58 -10.02 -19.62
CA LEU A 258 -9.91 -9.98 -19.02
C LEU A 258 -9.99 -9.15 -17.73
N CYS A 259 -8.86 -8.84 -17.08
CA CYS A 259 -8.83 -8.37 -15.70
C CYS A 259 -9.49 -7.01 -15.43
N LYS A 260 -9.75 -6.21 -16.47
CA LYS A 260 -10.48 -4.92 -16.36
C LYS A 260 -11.80 -4.91 -17.13
N ALA A 261 -12.21 -6.04 -17.70
CA ALA A 261 -13.41 -6.14 -18.53
C ALA A 261 -14.70 -5.86 -17.75
N ASP A 262 -14.68 -6.05 -16.44
CA ASP A 262 -15.82 -5.78 -15.57
C ASP A 262 -16.11 -4.29 -15.38
N LEU A 263 -15.18 -3.39 -15.68
CA LEU A 263 -15.37 -1.93 -15.58
C LEU A 263 -16.55 -1.39 -16.39
N VAL A 264 -16.96 -2.08 -17.44
CA VAL A 264 -18.08 -1.70 -18.34
C VAL A 264 -19.36 -2.50 -18.07
N THR A 265 -19.39 -3.25 -16.98
CA THR A 265 -20.57 -4.02 -16.58
C THR A 265 -21.57 -3.13 -15.86
N GLY A 266 -22.86 -3.46 -15.97
CA GLY A 266 -23.90 -2.76 -15.23
C GLY A 266 -23.70 -2.89 -13.73
N MET A 267 -23.21 -4.04 -13.28
CA MET A 267 -22.88 -4.30 -11.88
C MET A 267 -21.81 -3.35 -11.34
N VAL A 268 -20.69 -3.14 -12.03
CA VAL A 268 -19.66 -2.17 -11.59
C VAL A 268 -20.16 -0.73 -11.73
N GLY A 269 -21.00 -0.44 -12.72
CA GLY A 269 -21.64 0.87 -12.86
C GLY A 269 -22.50 1.25 -11.64
N GLU A 270 -23.33 0.33 -11.15
CA GLU A 270 -24.18 0.55 -9.97
C GLU A 270 -23.40 0.36 -8.65
N PHE A 271 -22.44 -0.57 -8.62
CA PHE A 271 -21.66 -0.94 -7.44
C PHE A 271 -20.15 -0.90 -7.72
N PRO A 272 -19.52 0.29 -7.77
CA PRO A 272 -18.11 0.42 -8.17
C PRO A 272 -17.11 -0.35 -7.30
N LYS A 273 -17.43 -0.55 -6.02
CA LYS A 273 -16.59 -1.30 -5.06
C LYS A 273 -16.57 -2.82 -5.33
N LEU A 274 -17.42 -3.33 -6.22
CA LEU A 274 -17.41 -4.72 -6.68
C LEU A 274 -16.46 -4.99 -7.87
N GLN A 275 -15.74 -3.97 -8.32
CA GLN A 275 -14.67 -4.11 -9.31
C GLN A 275 -13.66 -5.22 -8.91
N GLY A 276 -13.21 -5.99 -9.89
CA GLY A 276 -12.39 -7.19 -9.76
C GLY A 276 -13.17 -8.41 -9.27
N VAL A 277 -14.03 -8.24 -8.26
CA VAL A 277 -14.80 -9.33 -7.65
C VAL A 277 -15.78 -9.93 -8.65
N VAL A 278 -16.60 -9.08 -9.28
CA VAL A 278 -17.57 -9.55 -10.27
C VAL A 278 -16.89 -10.01 -11.54
N GLY A 279 -15.74 -9.43 -11.90
CA GLY A 279 -14.89 -9.91 -12.99
C GLY A 279 -14.47 -11.37 -12.80
N ARG A 280 -13.98 -11.73 -11.60
CA ARG A 280 -13.66 -13.12 -11.23
C ARG A 280 -14.88 -14.04 -11.33
N ASP A 281 -16.01 -13.61 -10.77
CA ASP A 281 -17.21 -14.45 -10.72
C ASP A 281 -17.81 -14.67 -12.13
N TYR A 282 -17.81 -13.63 -12.97
CA TYR A 282 -18.19 -13.74 -14.38
C TYR A 282 -17.24 -14.65 -15.15
N ALA A 283 -15.92 -14.53 -14.94
CA ALA A 283 -14.94 -15.41 -15.59
C ALA A 283 -15.19 -16.89 -15.26
N ARG A 284 -15.46 -17.20 -13.98
CA ARG A 284 -15.82 -18.56 -13.55
C ARG A 284 -17.08 -19.09 -14.23
N LEU A 285 -18.14 -18.28 -14.25
CA LEU A 285 -19.41 -18.66 -14.85
C LEU A 285 -19.32 -18.79 -16.38
N GLN A 286 -18.35 -18.11 -17.00
CA GLN A 286 -18.05 -18.21 -18.43
C GLN A 286 -17.07 -19.35 -18.78
N GLY A 287 -16.63 -20.13 -17.77
CA GLY A 287 -15.78 -21.31 -17.98
C GLY A 287 -14.28 -21.04 -18.05
N GLU A 288 -13.81 -19.86 -17.61
CA GLU A 288 -12.37 -19.60 -17.48
C GLU A 288 -11.73 -20.52 -16.42
N LYS A 289 -10.43 -20.80 -16.61
CA LYS A 289 -9.62 -21.54 -15.64
C LYS A 289 -9.66 -20.83 -14.27
N PRO A 290 -9.71 -21.56 -13.13
CA PRO A 290 -9.75 -20.95 -11.80
C PRO A 290 -8.63 -19.92 -11.55
N GLU A 291 -7.43 -20.18 -12.06
CA GLU A 291 -6.25 -19.31 -11.95
C GLU A 291 -6.44 -17.99 -12.71
N VAL A 292 -7.10 -18.04 -13.88
CA VAL A 292 -7.44 -16.83 -14.65
C VAL A 292 -8.44 -15.99 -13.88
N ALA A 293 -9.51 -16.63 -13.38
CA ALA A 293 -10.56 -15.93 -12.64
C ALA A 293 -10.01 -15.26 -11.38
N GLU A 294 -9.22 -15.97 -10.57
CA GLU A 294 -8.64 -15.38 -9.36
C GLU A 294 -7.67 -14.24 -9.71
N ALA A 295 -6.85 -14.38 -10.75
CA ALA A 295 -5.94 -13.31 -11.17
C ALA A 295 -6.67 -12.03 -11.62
N ILE A 296 -7.88 -12.14 -12.19
CA ILE A 296 -8.73 -10.98 -12.53
C ILE A 296 -9.05 -10.15 -11.28
N TYR A 297 -9.31 -10.78 -10.14
CA TYR A 297 -9.53 -10.05 -8.88
C TYR A 297 -8.20 -9.63 -8.24
N GLU A 298 -7.25 -10.57 -8.11
CA GLU A 298 -6.05 -10.38 -7.31
C GLU A 298 -5.03 -9.41 -7.93
N HIS A 299 -5.07 -9.11 -9.24
CA HIS A 299 -4.13 -8.16 -9.84
C HIS A 299 -4.22 -6.74 -9.25
N TYR A 300 -5.37 -6.37 -8.67
CA TYR A 300 -5.51 -5.09 -7.97
C TYR A 300 -4.67 -5.05 -6.68
N LEU A 301 -4.40 -6.20 -6.06
CA LEU A 301 -3.71 -6.31 -4.78
C LEU A 301 -2.19 -6.04 -4.90
N PRO A 302 -1.57 -5.45 -3.86
CA PRO A 302 -2.21 -4.79 -2.72
C PRO A 302 -2.85 -3.45 -3.15
N ALA A 303 -4.08 -3.19 -2.70
CA ALA A 303 -4.82 -1.98 -3.04
C ALA A 303 -4.47 -0.78 -2.14
N PHE A 304 -4.01 -1.03 -0.91
CA PHE A 304 -3.60 -0.02 0.06
C PHE A 304 -2.41 -0.49 0.92
N ALA A 305 -1.85 0.41 1.73
CA ALA A 305 -0.72 0.08 2.61
C ALA A 305 -1.14 -0.93 3.68
N GLY A 306 -0.41 -2.04 3.79
CA GLY A 306 -0.73 -3.14 4.71
C GLY A 306 -1.76 -4.15 4.18
N ASP A 307 -2.30 -3.94 2.98
CA ASP A 307 -3.19 -4.93 2.33
C ASP A 307 -2.43 -6.24 2.03
N ARG A 308 -3.17 -7.33 1.86
CA ARG A 308 -2.60 -8.63 1.49
C ARG A 308 -2.01 -8.58 0.08
N LEU A 309 -1.03 -9.45 -0.17
CA LEU A 309 -0.47 -9.66 -1.50
C LEU A 309 -1.38 -10.59 -2.31
N PRO A 310 -1.24 -10.64 -3.65
CA PRO A 310 -1.91 -11.66 -4.46
C PRO A 310 -1.64 -13.08 -3.94
N GLY A 311 -2.49 -14.05 -4.24
CA GLY A 311 -2.32 -15.44 -3.82
C GLY A 311 -1.53 -16.29 -4.81
N SER A 312 -1.41 -15.86 -6.07
CA SER A 312 -0.80 -16.66 -7.15
C SER A 312 0.29 -15.92 -7.93
N PRO A 313 1.28 -16.64 -8.50
CA PRO A 313 2.30 -16.06 -9.38
C PRO A 313 1.72 -15.36 -10.62
N VAL A 314 0.60 -15.87 -11.15
CA VAL A 314 -0.11 -15.24 -12.27
C VAL A 314 -0.57 -13.84 -11.88
N ALA A 315 -1.24 -13.71 -10.72
CA ALA A 315 -1.72 -12.44 -10.23
C ALA A 315 -0.58 -11.47 -9.86
N ASP A 316 0.54 -11.99 -9.32
CA ASP A 316 1.73 -11.18 -9.01
C ASP A 316 2.27 -10.48 -10.25
N VAL A 317 2.49 -11.26 -11.32
CA VAL A 317 3.03 -10.73 -12.58
C VAL A 317 2.13 -9.65 -13.17
N ILE A 318 0.82 -9.88 -13.18
CA ILE A 318 -0.15 -8.91 -13.73
C ILE A 318 -0.23 -7.67 -12.84
N SER A 319 -0.21 -7.84 -11.51
CA SER A 319 -0.22 -6.73 -10.55
C SER A 319 0.99 -5.83 -10.73
N ILE A 320 2.20 -6.41 -10.85
CA ILE A 320 3.43 -5.65 -11.08
C ILE A 320 3.35 -4.91 -12.42
N ALA A 321 2.93 -5.59 -13.50
CA ALA A 321 2.84 -4.99 -14.82
C ALA A 321 1.83 -3.83 -14.90
N ASP A 322 0.63 -4.00 -14.35
CA ASP A 322 -0.41 -2.95 -14.36
C ASP A 322 0.02 -1.71 -13.57
N LYS A 323 0.67 -1.94 -12.42
CA LYS A 323 1.23 -0.88 -11.58
C LYS A 323 2.38 -0.17 -12.28
N MET A 324 3.30 -0.91 -12.91
CA MET A 324 4.42 -0.32 -13.65
C MET A 324 3.97 0.53 -14.84
N ASP A 325 3.00 0.06 -15.64
CA ASP A 325 2.40 0.84 -16.74
C ASP A 325 1.84 2.17 -16.22
N THR A 326 1.14 2.15 -15.08
CA THR A 326 0.58 3.37 -14.49
C THR A 326 1.66 4.32 -13.99
N ILE A 327 2.70 3.80 -13.32
CA ILE A 327 3.81 4.59 -12.77
C ILE A 327 4.56 5.28 -13.91
N VAL A 328 5.05 4.51 -14.88
CA VAL A 328 5.82 5.05 -16.01
C VAL A 328 4.96 5.99 -16.85
N GLY A 329 3.71 5.63 -17.11
CA GLY A 329 2.75 6.46 -17.84
C GLY A 329 2.54 7.81 -17.16
N CYS A 330 2.21 7.83 -15.86
CA CYS A 330 1.94 9.07 -15.14
C CYS A 330 3.17 9.99 -15.08
N PHE A 331 4.36 9.46 -14.83
CA PHE A 331 5.59 10.26 -14.89
C PHE A 331 5.86 10.80 -16.31
N GLY A 332 5.58 9.99 -17.33
CA GLY A 332 5.72 10.33 -18.75
C GLY A 332 4.85 11.49 -19.22
N VAL A 333 3.69 11.69 -18.60
CA VAL A 333 2.74 12.78 -18.92
C VAL A 333 2.72 13.90 -17.87
N GLY A 334 3.68 13.89 -16.94
CA GLY A 334 3.87 14.92 -15.91
C GLY A 334 2.89 14.86 -14.72
N LEU A 335 2.23 13.73 -14.50
CA LEU A 335 1.31 13.48 -13.38
C LEU A 335 2.04 12.85 -12.18
N THR A 336 3.09 13.50 -11.70
CA THR A 336 3.88 13.02 -10.56
C THR A 336 3.21 13.38 -9.22
N PRO A 337 3.40 12.60 -8.15
CA PRO A 337 2.84 12.91 -6.84
C PRO A 337 3.49 14.15 -6.23
N THR A 338 2.71 15.04 -5.63
CA THR A 338 3.21 16.22 -4.91
C THR A 338 3.17 15.99 -3.41
N GLY A 339 3.78 16.88 -2.60
CA GLY A 339 3.98 16.69 -1.15
C GLY A 339 2.76 16.14 -0.40
N THR A 340 1.55 16.62 -0.72
CA THR A 340 0.30 16.18 -0.07
C THR A 340 -0.64 15.39 -0.98
N ALA A 341 -0.50 15.46 -2.32
CA ALA A 341 -1.42 14.84 -3.26
C ALA A 341 -0.77 13.69 -4.03
N ASP A 342 -1.50 12.58 -4.15
CA ASP A 342 -1.17 11.45 -5.01
C ASP A 342 -2.45 10.93 -5.68
N PRO A 343 -2.97 11.66 -6.70
CA PRO A 343 -4.30 11.40 -7.26
C PRO A 343 -4.40 10.01 -7.91
N PHE A 344 -3.31 9.49 -8.48
CA PHE A 344 -3.25 8.16 -9.09
C PHE A 344 -2.71 7.07 -8.15
N GLY A 345 -2.35 7.43 -6.92
CA GLY A 345 -1.84 6.47 -5.94
C GLY A 345 -0.49 5.86 -6.34
N LEU A 346 0.39 6.59 -6.99
CA LEU A 346 1.68 6.07 -7.46
C LEU A 346 2.55 5.58 -6.30
N ARG A 347 2.46 6.22 -5.12
CA ARG A 347 3.19 5.80 -3.91
C ARG A 347 2.78 4.41 -3.45
N ARG A 348 1.47 4.15 -3.40
CA ARG A 348 0.94 2.83 -2.99
C ARG A 348 1.24 1.77 -4.04
N GLN A 349 1.24 2.14 -5.33
CA GLN A 349 1.58 1.21 -6.42
C GLN A 349 3.05 0.78 -6.39
N VAL A 350 3.98 1.72 -6.19
CA VAL A 350 5.41 1.41 -6.01
C VAL A 350 5.63 0.51 -4.80
N LEU A 351 5.02 0.84 -3.66
CA LEU A 351 5.12 0.02 -2.47
C LEU A 351 4.55 -1.39 -2.70
N GLY A 352 3.45 -1.50 -3.46
CA GLY A 352 2.89 -2.78 -3.86
C GLY A 352 3.87 -3.64 -4.65
N ILE A 353 4.55 -3.06 -5.65
CA ILE A 353 5.59 -3.77 -6.42
C ILE A 353 6.74 -4.19 -5.51
N ILE A 354 7.26 -3.28 -4.68
CA ILE A 354 8.37 -3.56 -3.76
C ILE A 354 8.02 -4.75 -2.85
N ARG A 355 6.82 -4.76 -2.27
CA ARG A 355 6.38 -5.84 -1.39
C ARG A 355 6.24 -7.17 -2.12
N ILE A 356 5.59 -7.19 -3.30
CA ILE A 356 5.47 -8.42 -4.10
C ILE A 356 6.87 -8.98 -4.40
N VAL A 357 7.79 -8.13 -4.86
CA VAL A 357 9.15 -8.56 -5.23
C VAL A 357 9.94 -9.10 -4.05
N LEU A 358 9.94 -8.40 -2.91
CA LEU A 358 10.76 -8.78 -1.76
C LEU A 358 10.16 -9.94 -0.97
N GLU A 359 8.85 -9.90 -0.68
CA GLU A 359 8.19 -10.91 0.14
C GLU A 359 8.02 -12.23 -0.63
N LYS A 360 7.86 -12.18 -1.96
CA LYS A 360 7.76 -13.38 -2.82
C LYS A 360 9.03 -13.71 -3.61
N ARG A 361 10.10 -12.93 -3.42
CA ARG A 361 11.45 -13.18 -3.95
C ARG A 361 11.53 -13.29 -5.48
N TYR A 362 10.89 -12.36 -6.19
CA TYR A 362 10.99 -12.31 -7.65
C TYR A 362 12.30 -11.69 -8.13
N PRO A 363 13.11 -12.38 -8.95
CA PRO A 363 14.33 -11.83 -9.50
C PRO A 363 14.04 -11.11 -10.82
N PHE A 364 13.92 -9.78 -10.81
CA PHE A 364 13.86 -9.01 -12.06
C PHE A 364 14.57 -7.66 -11.96
N SER A 365 15.05 -7.18 -13.11
CA SER A 365 15.66 -5.86 -13.29
C SER A 365 14.58 -4.77 -13.39
N LEU A 366 14.57 -3.88 -12.42
CA LEU A 366 13.67 -2.73 -12.38
C LEU A 366 13.92 -1.80 -13.58
N ILE A 367 15.19 -1.59 -13.95
CA ILE A 367 15.57 -0.74 -15.08
C ILE A 367 14.99 -1.30 -16.37
N GLN A 368 15.18 -2.60 -16.65
CA GLN A 368 14.61 -3.23 -17.84
C GLN A 368 13.09 -3.13 -17.86
N MET A 369 12.42 -3.31 -16.72
CA MET A 369 10.96 -3.21 -16.67
C MET A 369 10.45 -1.80 -16.96
N ILE A 370 11.15 -0.77 -16.48
CA ILE A 370 10.86 0.64 -16.79
C ILE A 370 11.12 0.92 -18.28
N GLU A 371 12.17 0.36 -18.85
CA GLU A 371 12.49 0.47 -20.28
C GLU A 371 11.43 -0.18 -21.17
N GLU A 372 10.97 -1.38 -20.82
CA GLU A 372 9.89 -2.07 -21.53
C GLU A 372 8.57 -1.29 -21.45
N ALA A 373 8.18 -0.85 -20.25
CA ALA A 373 7.00 -0.01 -20.07
C ALA A 373 7.11 1.31 -20.85
N GLY A 374 8.28 1.96 -20.82
CA GLY A 374 8.56 3.17 -21.58
C GLY A 374 8.46 2.98 -23.09
N GLY A 375 8.93 1.84 -23.61
CA GLY A 375 8.80 1.46 -25.02
C GLY A 375 7.33 1.33 -25.45
N LEU A 376 6.51 0.69 -24.61
CA LEU A 376 5.05 0.55 -24.85
C LEU A 376 4.29 1.87 -24.73
N LEU A 377 4.84 2.85 -24.01
CA LEU A 377 4.27 4.18 -23.79
C LEU A 377 4.89 5.26 -24.68
N LYS A 378 5.79 4.92 -25.61
CA LYS A 378 6.57 5.87 -26.40
C LYS A 378 5.73 6.94 -27.09
N GLU A 379 4.59 6.55 -27.67
CA GLU A 379 3.67 7.47 -28.37
C GLU A 379 2.84 8.36 -27.44
N LYS A 380 2.76 8.03 -26.14
CA LYS A 380 2.03 8.78 -25.11
C LYS A 380 2.95 9.67 -24.28
N MET A 381 4.26 9.56 -24.46
CA MET A 381 5.27 10.25 -23.64
C MET A 381 5.34 11.72 -24.04
N GLU A 382 5.15 12.64 -23.09
CA GLU A 382 5.28 14.08 -23.31
C GLU A 382 6.63 14.65 -22.82
N ARG A 383 7.46 13.78 -22.23
CA ARG A 383 8.74 14.13 -21.62
C ARG A 383 9.85 13.21 -22.15
N PRO A 384 11.13 13.64 -22.14
CA PRO A 384 12.24 12.78 -22.53
C PRO A 384 12.28 11.52 -21.66
N PHE A 385 12.28 10.33 -22.30
CA PHE A 385 12.23 9.06 -21.59
C PHE A 385 13.41 8.87 -20.61
N ALA A 386 14.58 9.43 -20.93
CA ALA A 386 15.74 9.36 -20.03
C ALA A 386 15.49 10.05 -18.67
N GLU A 387 14.81 11.20 -18.67
CA GLU A 387 14.41 11.91 -17.45
C GLU A 387 13.35 11.12 -16.67
N VAL A 388 12.32 10.66 -17.38
CA VAL A 388 11.23 9.84 -16.81
C VAL A 388 11.80 8.58 -16.14
N LYS A 389 12.73 7.90 -16.80
CA LYS A 389 13.41 6.70 -16.25
C LYS A 389 14.14 7.03 -14.96
N GLY A 390 14.93 8.11 -14.93
CA GLY A 390 15.65 8.55 -13.73
C GLY A 390 14.71 8.86 -12.57
N GLU A 391 13.65 9.63 -12.83
CA GLU A 391 12.68 10.00 -11.80
C GLU A 391 11.89 8.80 -11.26
N VAL A 392 11.50 7.84 -12.12
CA VAL A 392 10.83 6.61 -11.67
C VAL A 392 11.77 5.78 -10.80
N LEU A 393 13.05 5.62 -11.20
CA LEU A 393 14.04 4.91 -10.38
C LEU A 393 14.25 5.57 -9.02
N ASP A 394 14.40 6.89 -8.97
CA ASP A 394 14.52 7.63 -7.71
C ASP A 394 13.26 7.51 -6.86
N PHE A 395 12.09 7.51 -7.49
CA PHE A 395 10.81 7.30 -6.80
C PHE A 395 10.72 5.91 -6.16
N PHE A 396 11.20 4.86 -6.84
CA PHE A 396 11.35 3.53 -6.25
C PHE A 396 12.39 3.52 -5.12
N ARG A 397 13.56 4.17 -5.31
CA ARG A 397 14.65 4.23 -4.33
C ARG A 397 14.19 4.80 -3.00
N VAL A 398 13.55 5.97 -3.03
CA VAL A 398 13.03 6.65 -1.81
C VAL A 398 11.99 5.77 -1.11
N ARG A 399 11.12 5.09 -1.86
CA ARG A 399 10.07 4.22 -1.28
C ARG A 399 10.62 2.93 -0.69
N TYR A 400 11.60 2.34 -1.36
CA TYR A 400 12.34 1.17 -0.88
C TYR A 400 13.08 1.48 0.42
N GLN A 401 13.76 2.63 0.49
CA GLN A 401 14.41 3.10 1.71
C GLN A 401 13.42 3.26 2.86
N ASN A 402 12.32 3.99 2.66
CA ASN A 402 11.31 4.17 3.71
C ASN A 402 10.73 2.83 4.18
N PHE A 403 10.45 1.92 3.26
CA PHE A 403 9.97 0.58 3.59
C PHE A 403 10.95 -0.21 4.49
N LEU A 404 12.25 -0.08 4.28
CA LEU A 404 13.25 -0.73 5.12
C LEU A 404 13.49 -0.01 6.44
N LEU A 405 13.42 1.33 6.47
CA LEU A 405 13.45 2.09 7.71
C LEU A 405 12.30 1.69 8.63
N ASP A 406 11.09 1.53 8.08
CA ASP A 406 9.92 1.05 8.83
C ASP A 406 10.11 -0.38 9.37
N LYS A 407 10.98 -1.18 8.73
CA LYS A 407 11.40 -2.53 9.19
C LYS A 407 12.59 -2.51 10.16
N GLY A 408 13.09 -1.33 10.55
CA GLY A 408 14.17 -1.17 11.52
C GLY A 408 15.58 -1.34 10.96
N TYR A 409 15.79 -1.17 9.66
CA TYR A 409 17.15 -1.09 9.09
C TYR A 409 17.74 0.31 9.29
N GLY A 410 19.07 0.39 9.47
CA GLY A 410 19.78 1.67 9.59
C GLY A 410 19.84 2.42 8.26
N PHE A 411 19.63 3.74 8.29
CA PHE A 411 19.67 4.61 7.11
C PHE A 411 21.00 4.52 6.35
N ASP A 412 22.11 4.53 7.09
CA ASP A 412 23.48 4.44 6.60
C ASP A 412 23.75 3.13 5.84
N ILE A 413 23.28 2.00 6.37
CA ILE A 413 23.39 0.67 5.73
C ILE A 413 22.59 0.62 4.43
N ILE A 414 21.35 1.13 4.46
CA ILE A 414 20.49 1.17 3.27
C ILE A 414 21.17 2.01 2.18
N GLU A 415 21.58 3.23 2.51
CA GLU A 415 22.25 4.14 1.58
C GLU A 415 23.54 3.55 1.00
N ALA A 416 24.37 2.91 1.83
CA ALA A 416 25.59 2.26 1.38
C ALA A 416 25.32 1.20 0.31
N ALA A 417 24.28 0.39 0.47
CA ALA A 417 23.95 -0.64 -0.52
C ALA A 417 23.32 -0.08 -1.80
N ILE A 418 22.34 0.83 -1.68
CA ILE A 418 21.59 1.31 -2.86
C ILE A 418 22.33 2.39 -3.66
N ALA A 419 23.33 3.06 -3.06
CA ALA A 419 24.15 4.06 -3.76
C ALA A 419 24.97 3.46 -4.92
N THR A 420 25.37 2.18 -4.82
CA THR A 420 26.20 1.52 -5.84
C THR A 420 25.39 0.95 -6.99
N SER A 421 24.28 0.30 -6.68
CA SER A 421 23.36 -0.28 -7.66
C SER A 421 21.95 -0.37 -7.08
N PHE A 422 20.95 -0.05 -7.89
CA PHE A 422 19.54 -0.15 -7.54
C PHE A 422 18.72 -0.60 -8.76
N ASP A 423 19.04 -1.79 -9.25
CA ASP A 423 18.33 -2.42 -10.38
C ASP A 423 17.48 -3.62 -9.91
N GLU A 424 18.08 -4.55 -9.18
CA GLU A 424 17.34 -5.69 -8.60
C GLU A 424 17.06 -5.44 -7.10
N LEU A 425 15.78 -5.35 -6.72
CA LEU A 425 15.40 -5.07 -5.34
C LEU A 425 15.80 -6.18 -4.37
N LEU A 426 15.70 -7.45 -4.80
CA LEU A 426 16.10 -8.61 -4.00
C LEU A 426 17.61 -8.65 -3.80
N ASP A 427 18.37 -8.25 -4.82
CA ASP A 427 19.82 -8.13 -4.73
C ASP A 427 20.24 -7.03 -3.74
N ALA A 428 19.63 -5.85 -3.85
CA ALA A 428 19.83 -4.77 -2.89
C ALA A 428 19.50 -5.23 -1.45
N GLN A 429 18.43 -6.01 -1.28
CA GLN A 429 18.07 -6.56 0.03
C GLN A 429 19.16 -7.48 0.57
N HIS A 430 19.67 -8.42 -0.23
CA HIS A 430 20.74 -9.32 0.22
C HIS A 430 22.02 -8.56 0.60
N ARG A 431 22.35 -7.48 -0.12
CA ARG A 431 23.49 -6.61 0.23
C ARG A 431 23.26 -5.87 1.55
N ILE A 432 22.06 -5.35 1.77
CA ILE A 432 21.66 -4.68 3.03
C ILE A 432 21.70 -5.66 4.21
N ASP A 433 21.17 -6.86 4.04
CA ASP A 433 21.15 -7.89 5.07
C ASP A 433 22.58 -8.31 5.45
N ALA A 434 23.45 -8.50 4.46
CA ALA A 434 24.86 -8.83 4.69
C ALA A 434 25.63 -7.69 5.37
N LEU A 435 25.40 -6.42 4.99
CA LEU A 435 26.00 -5.27 5.67
C LEU A 435 25.51 -5.14 7.12
N LYS A 436 24.22 -5.39 7.36
CA LYS A 436 23.64 -5.39 8.70
C LYS A 436 24.29 -6.46 9.58
N ALA A 437 24.47 -7.67 9.06
CA ALA A 437 25.17 -8.73 9.77
C ALA A 437 26.65 -8.39 10.00
N ALA A 438 27.32 -7.81 9.00
CA ALA A 438 28.73 -7.48 9.06
C ALA A 438 29.06 -6.38 10.07
N ARG A 439 28.10 -5.51 10.41
CA ARG A 439 28.27 -4.47 11.43
C ARG A 439 28.64 -5.04 12.81
N GLU A 440 28.23 -6.27 13.10
CA GLU A 440 28.53 -6.96 14.37
C GLU A 440 29.87 -7.72 14.34
N TRP A 441 30.55 -7.77 13.19
CA TRP A 441 31.79 -8.51 13.06
C TRP A 441 32.99 -7.74 13.59
N LYS A 442 33.93 -8.47 14.19
CA LYS A 442 35.24 -7.94 14.59
C LYS A 442 35.95 -7.38 13.35
N ASP A 443 36.59 -6.23 13.50
CA ASP A 443 37.37 -5.54 12.47
C ASP A 443 36.58 -4.88 11.32
N PHE A 444 35.24 -5.00 11.27
CA PHE A 444 34.43 -4.36 10.21
C PHE A 444 34.59 -2.83 10.19
N GLU A 445 34.48 -2.18 11.34
CA GLU A 445 34.65 -0.72 11.45
C GLU A 445 36.04 -0.27 11.00
N SER A 446 37.09 -1.03 11.35
CA SER A 446 38.46 -0.72 10.91
C SER A 446 38.58 -0.77 9.38
N VAL A 447 37.95 -1.75 8.73
CA VAL A 447 37.96 -1.89 7.26
C VAL A 447 37.20 -0.74 6.61
N VAL A 448 36.08 -0.31 7.19
CA VAL A 448 35.35 0.87 6.74
C VAL A 448 36.23 2.13 6.80
N ILE A 449 37.00 2.31 7.88
CA ILE A 449 37.93 3.44 8.04
C ILE A 449 39.03 3.39 6.98
N ALA A 450 39.66 2.23 6.79
CA ALA A 450 40.71 2.03 5.79
C ALA A 450 40.20 2.32 4.36
N PHE A 451 38.98 1.88 4.03
CA PHE A 451 38.32 2.20 2.77
C PHE A 451 38.03 3.70 2.63
N LYS A 452 37.46 4.35 3.66
CA LYS A 452 37.21 5.80 3.66
C LYS A 452 38.50 6.59 3.41
N ARG A 453 39.62 6.17 4.01
CA ARG A 453 40.95 6.76 3.76
C ARG A 453 41.37 6.63 2.29
N ALA A 454 41.27 5.44 1.72
CA ALA A 454 41.59 5.20 0.30
C ALA A 454 40.72 6.07 -0.63
N MET A 455 39.41 6.11 -0.41
CA MET A 455 38.48 6.91 -1.23
C MET A 455 38.71 8.42 -1.07
N ASN A 456 39.09 8.89 0.11
CA ASN A 456 39.43 10.30 0.32
C ASN A 456 40.68 10.72 -0.46
N ILE A 457 41.69 9.87 -0.56
CA ILE A 457 42.89 10.13 -1.37
C ILE A 457 42.53 10.22 -2.87
N LEU A 458 41.59 9.40 -3.33
CA LEU A 458 41.13 9.38 -4.72
C LEU A 458 40.16 10.52 -5.06
N LYS A 459 39.66 11.25 -4.06
CA LYS A 459 38.61 12.25 -4.23
C LYS A 459 39.09 13.40 -5.15
N GLY A 460 38.33 13.68 -6.20
CA GLY A 460 38.65 14.73 -7.16
C GLY A 460 39.73 14.37 -8.18
N MET A 461 40.23 13.13 -8.16
CA MET A 461 41.19 12.64 -9.15
C MET A 461 40.50 11.86 -10.28
N PRO A 462 41.01 11.91 -11.52
CA PRO A 462 40.52 11.08 -12.60
C PRO A 462 40.78 9.60 -12.29
N SER A 463 39.86 8.74 -12.71
CA SER A 463 40.04 7.28 -12.57
C SER A 463 41.26 6.81 -13.37
N ARG A 464 42.01 5.88 -12.79
CA ARG A 464 43.22 5.30 -13.40
C ARG A 464 43.02 3.80 -13.59
N ARG A 465 43.51 3.28 -14.72
CA ARG A 465 43.46 1.85 -15.06
C ARG A 465 44.86 1.37 -15.46
N GLY A 466 45.11 0.08 -15.28
CA GLY A 466 46.39 -0.54 -15.63
C GLY A 466 47.40 -0.41 -14.50
N ILE A 467 47.28 -1.28 -13.49
CA ILE A 467 48.32 -1.48 -12.49
C ILE A 467 49.46 -2.18 -13.20
N ASP A 468 50.67 -1.62 -13.13
CA ASP A 468 51.89 -2.25 -13.61
C ASP A 468 52.59 -2.97 -12.43
N PRO A 469 52.58 -4.32 -12.39
CA PRO A 469 53.20 -5.06 -11.31
C PRO A 469 54.71 -4.86 -11.22
N SER A 470 55.37 -4.50 -12.34
CA SER A 470 56.82 -4.29 -12.38
C SER A 470 57.23 -2.96 -11.73
N SER A 471 56.30 -2.01 -11.67
CA SER A 471 56.47 -0.70 -11.01
C SER A 471 56.08 -0.72 -9.52
N LEU A 472 55.84 -1.90 -8.93
CA LEU A 472 55.66 -2.07 -7.48
C LEU A 472 57.04 -2.30 -6.85
N SER A 473 57.51 -1.32 -6.08
CA SER A 473 58.86 -1.24 -5.54
C SER A 473 58.96 -1.81 -4.12
N GLU A 474 58.05 -1.37 -3.24
CA GLU A 474 58.03 -1.72 -1.82
C GLU A 474 57.41 -3.10 -1.60
N THR A 475 57.79 -3.78 -0.52
CA THR A 475 57.20 -5.08 -0.15
C THR A 475 55.70 -4.94 0.12
N ALA A 476 55.29 -3.90 0.85
CA ALA A 476 53.89 -3.63 1.16
C ALA A 476 53.03 -3.38 -0.09
N GLU A 477 53.59 -2.80 -1.16
CA GLU A 477 52.91 -2.64 -2.46
C GLU A 477 52.62 -3.99 -3.12
N LYS A 478 53.63 -4.88 -3.12
CA LYS A 478 53.53 -6.21 -3.71
C LYS A 478 52.55 -7.09 -2.92
N ASP A 479 52.62 -7.03 -1.60
CA ASP A 479 51.75 -7.80 -0.71
C ASP A 479 50.28 -7.36 -0.84
N LEU A 480 50.01 -6.05 -0.86
CA LEU A 480 48.68 -5.52 -1.11
C LEU A 480 48.14 -5.92 -2.49
N TYR A 481 48.98 -5.86 -3.53
CA TYR A 481 48.57 -6.27 -4.88
C TYR A 481 48.22 -7.76 -4.95
N GLN A 482 49.01 -8.63 -4.32
CA GLN A 482 48.72 -10.07 -4.26
C GLN A 482 47.45 -10.37 -3.46
N ALA A 483 47.26 -9.69 -2.32
CA ALA A 483 46.03 -9.79 -1.54
C ALA A 483 44.81 -9.35 -2.36
N PHE A 484 44.93 -8.23 -3.08
CA PHE A 484 43.89 -7.71 -3.97
C PHE A 484 43.53 -8.71 -5.08
N LEU A 485 44.50 -9.34 -5.74
CA LEU A 485 44.22 -10.34 -6.78
C LEU A 485 43.42 -11.54 -6.22
N LYS A 486 43.82 -12.06 -5.06
CA LYS A 486 43.12 -13.17 -4.39
C LYS A 486 41.69 -12.76 -3.99
N ALA A 487 41.55 -11.60 -3.35
CA ALA A 487 40.24 -11.07 -2.93
C ALA A 487 39.34 -10.82 -4.14
N LYS A 488 39.86 -10.22 -5.21
CA LYS A 488 39.12 -9.96 -6.45
C LYS A 488 38.55 -11.23 -7.06
N GLU A 489 39.34 -12.30 -7.14
CA GLU A 489 38.89 -13.58 -7.68
C GLU A 489 37.81 -14.22 -6.80
N LYS A 490 38.01 -14.26 -5.49
CA LYS A 490 37.05 -14.88 -4.57
C LYS A 490 35.75 -14.08 -4.46
N ILE A 491 35.84 -12.75 -4.33
CA ILE A 491 34.67 -11.86 -4.33
C ILE A 491 33.90 -11.99 -5.65
N ALA A 492 34.56 -12.10 -6.80
CA ALA A 492 33.84 -12.32 -8.06
C ALA A 492 32.99 -13.61 -8.03
N LYS A 493 33.56 -14.72 -7.55
CA LYS A 493 32.85 -16.01 -7.40
C LYS A 493 31.70 -15.93 -6.39
N ASP A 494 31.89 -15.19 -5.29
CA ASP A 494 30.87 -15.01 -4.26
C ASP A 494 29.71 -14.13 -4.75
N LEU A 495 30.01 -13.07 -5.51
CA LEU A 495 29.01 -12.19 -6.11
C LEU A 495 28.15 -12.91 -7.17
N GLU A 496 28.74 -13.79 -7.98
CA GLU A 496 27.99 -14.65 -8.91
C GLU A 496 26.95 -15.52 -8.19
N LYS A 497 27.26 -15.94 -6.96
CA LYS A 497 26.37 -16.74 -6.09
C LYS A 497 25.52 -15.89 -5.15
N ARG A 498 25.59 -14.55 -5.23
CA ARG A 498 24.95 -13.60 -4.30
C ARG A 498 25.31 -13.85 -2.83
N ASN A 499 26.50 -14.40 -2.56
CA ASN A 499 27.01 -14.65 -1.21
C ASN A 499 27.75 -13.42 -0.68
N TYR A 500 26.98 -12.39 -0.32
CA TYR A 500 27.53 -11.11 0.12
C TYR A 500 28.27 -11.19 1.44
N GLU A 501 27.88 -12.09 2.35
CA GLU A 501 28.59 -12.28 3.62
C GLU A 501 30.03 -12.78 3.40
N SER A 502 30.22 -13.83 2.58
CA SER A 502 31.56 -14.32 2.25
C SER A 502 32.40 -13.26 1.54
N ALA A 503 31.79 -12.51 0.63
CA ALA A 503 32.47 -11.43 -0.07
C ALA A 503 32.93 -10.31 0.89
N LEU A 504 32.11 -9.94 1.89
CA LEU A 504 32.47 -8.99 2.94
C LEU A 504 33.58 -9.53 3.85
N GLN A 505 33.59 -10.83 4.16
CA GLN A 505 34.69 -11.44 4.92
C GLN A 505 36.03 -11.36 4.19
N GLU A 506 36.04 -11.56 2.87
CA GLU A 506 37.26 -11.37 2.07
C GLU A 506 37.71 -9.90 2.04
N MET A 507 36.77 -8.94 2.04
CA MET A 507 37.11 -7.53 2.19
C MET A 507 37.73 -7.23 3.56
N ILE A 508 37.26 -7.88 4.63
CA ILE A 508 37.84 -7.70 5.97
C ILE A 508 39.29 -8.21 6.04
N ARG A 509 39.61 -9.30 5.34
CA ARG A 509 40.99 -9.81 5.25
C ARG A 509 41.95 -8.87 4.55
N MET A 510 41.44 -7.92 3.76
CA MET A 510 42.25 -6.87 3.15
C MET A 510 42.68 -5.79 4.14
N LYS A 511 42.17 -5.78 5.38
CA LYS A 511 42.54 -4.81 6.42
C LYS A 511 44.05 -4.71 6.59
N THR A 512 44.70 -5.80 7.00
CA THR A 512 46.12 -5.80 7.33
C THR A 512 47.00 -5.36 6.16
N PRO A 513 46.82 -5.90 4.92
CA PRO A 513 47.58 -5.40 3.78
C PRO A 513 47.35 -3.92 3.44
N ILE A 514 46.15 -3.37 3.72
CA ILE A 514 45.85 -1.96 3.48
C ILE A 514 46.51 -1.08 4.55
N ASP A 515 46.47 -1.50 5.82
CA ASP A 515 47.10 -0.79 6.93
C ASP A 515 48.63 -0.77 6.73
N ASP A 516 49.25 -1.93 6.45
CA ASP A 516 50.69 -2.05 6.18
C ASP A 516 51.12 -1.19 4.97
N TYR A 517 50.28 -1.13 3.93
CA TYR A 517 50.51 -0.25 2.79
C TYR A 517 50.48 1.23 3.19
N PHE A 518 49.51 1.65 3.99
CA PHE A 518 49.41 3.04 4.40
C PHE A 518 50.47 3.48 5.42
N ASP A 519 51.01 2.55 6.20
CA ASP A 519 52.08 2.80 7.16
C ASP A 519 53.46 2.76 6.49
N GLY A 520 53.64 1.90 5.49
CA GLY A 520 54.92 1.70 4.78
C GLY A 520 55.08 2.47 3.47
N VAL A 521 54.00 2.97 2.84
CA VAL A 521 54.04 3.52 1.48
C VAL A 521 53.43 4.91 1.42
N MET A 522 54.25 5.90 1.04
CA MET A 522 53.77 7.26 0.78
C MET A 522 53.13 7.34 -0.61
N VAL A 523 51.80 7.53 -0.68
CA VAL A 523 51.08 7.53 -1.97
C VAL A 523 51.47 8.72 -2.86
N MET A 524 51.65 9.91 -2.26
CA MET A 524 51.94 11.15 -2.96
C MET A 524 53.45 11.37 -3.10
N VAL A 525 54.07 10.74 -4.11
CA VAL A 525 55.49 10.90 -4.45
C VAL A 525 55.70 11.79 -5.67
N GLU A 526 56.92 12.29 -5.84
CA GLU A 526 57.33 13.14 -6.96
C GLU A 526 57.32 12.39 -8.30
N ASP A 527 57.74 11.12 -8.30
CA ASP A 527 57.72 10.27 -9.49
C ASP A 527 56.27 10.00 -9.93
N GLU A 528 55.91 10.55 -11.09
CA GLU A 528 54.55 10.46 -11.60
C GLU A 528 54.14 9.03 -11.96
N ALA A 529 55.06 8.19 -12.42
CA ALA A 529 54.76 6.81 -12.80
C ALA A 529 54.43 5.98 -11.55
N ILE A 530 55.25 6.09 -10.50
CA ILE A 530 55.04 5.41 -9.23
C ILE A 530 53.75 5.90 -8.56
N ARG A 531 53.55 7.23 -8.49
CA ARG A 531 52.33 7.84 -7.95
C ARG A 531 51.07 7.35 -8.68
N ASN A 532 51.11 7.32 -10.01
CA ASN A 532 49.97 6.85 -10.81
C ASN A 532 49.70 5.36 -10.60
N ASN A 533 50.73 4.52 -10.45
CA ASN A 533 50.58 3.09 -10.18
C ASN A 533 49.96 2.83 -8.79
N ARG A 534 50.44 3.53 -7.76
CA ARG A 534 49.89 3.53 -6.39
C ARG A 534 48.41 3.91 -6.37
N LEU A 535 48.06 5.01 -7.05
CA LEU A 535 46.67 5.46 -7.16
C LEU A 535 45.79 4.49 -7.97
N ALA A 536 46.34 3.83 -9.00
CA ALA A 536 45.62 2.81 -9.76
C ALA A 536 45.30 1.56 -8.90
N LEU A 537 46.21 1.15 -8.00
CA LEU A 537 45.97 0.07 -7.04
C LEU A 537 44.83 0.43 -6.07
N LEU A 538 44.86 1.65 -5.51
CA LEU A 538 43.79 2.13 -4.62
C LEU A 538 42.44 2.27 -5.34
N ASP A 539 42.40 2.80 -6.59
CA ASP A 539 41.17 2.87 -7.41
C ASP A 539 40.62 1.46 -7.68
N ALA A 540 41.48 0.49 -7.98
CA ALA A 540 41.07 -0.90 -8.21
C ALA A 540 40.46 -1.56 -6.96
N ILE A 541 41.04 -1.34 -5.77
CA ILE A 541 40.48 -1.80 -4.49
C ILE A 541 39.16 -1.08 -4.20
N GLY A 542 39.11 0.25 -4.37
CA GLY A 542 37.91 1.04 -4.15
C GLY A 542 36.73 0.54 -5.01
N ARG A 543 36.98 0.28 -6.29
CA ARG A 543 36.01 -0.30 -7.23
C ARG A 543 35.54 -1.68 -6.82
N LEU A 544 36.43 -2.52 -6.26
CA LEU A 544 36.06 -3.85 -5.80
C LEU A 544 35.05 -3.78 -4.64
N PHE A 545 35.26 -2.84 -3.71
CA PHE A 545 34.36 -2.60 -2.57
C PHE A 545 33.01 -2.02 -3.02
N LEU A 546 33.03 -1.08 -3.98
CA LEU A 546 31.82 -0.50 -4.58
C LEU A 546 30.94 -1.52 -5.33
N ARG A 547 31.43 -2.74 -5.61
CA ARG A 547 30.58 -3.82 -6.14
C ARG A 547 29.57 -4.34 -5.12
N ILE A 548 29.82 -4.13 -3.83
CA ILE A 548 28.90 -4.50 -2.75
C ILE A 548 28.21 -3.25 -2.23
N ALA A 549 28.97 -2.29 -1.73
CA ALA A 549 28.44 -1.12 -1.03
C ALA A 549 29.37 0.09 -1.11
N ASP A 550 28.81 1.28 -0.97
CA ASP A 550 29.54 2.51 -0.74
C ASP A 550 29.74 2.70 0.78
N PHE A 551 30.84 2.15 1.28
CA PHE A 551 31.21 2.23 2.70
C PHE A 551 31.44 3.67 3.20
N SER A 552 31.57 4.66 2.30
CA SER A 552 31.65 6.07 2.71
C SER A 552 30.33 6.58 3.32
N ARG A 553 29.21 5.90 3.04
CA ARG A 553 27.87 6.20 3.58
C ARG A 553 27.58 5.59 4.95
N LEU A 554 28.41 4.64 5.39
CA LEU A 554 28.28 4.04 6.72
C LEU A 554 28.71 5.05 7.80
N ALA A 555 27.92 5.17 8.87
CA ALA A 555 28.22 6.07 9.98
C ALA A 555 29.43 5.58 10.78
#